data_AF-A0A2I0UJ71-F1
#
_entry.id   AF-A0A2I0UJ71-F1
#
_cell.length_a   1.000
_cell.length_b   1.000
_cell.length_c   1.000
_cell.angle_alpha   90.00
_cell.angle_beta   90.00
_cell.angle_gamma   90.00
#
_symmetry.space_group_name_H-M   'P 1'
#
loop_
_entity.id
_entity.type
_entity.pdbx_description
1 polymer ?
#
loop_
_entity_poly.entity_id
_entity_poly.type
_entity_poly.pdbx_seq_one_letter_code
_entity_poly.pdbx_strand_id
1 'polypeptide(L)'
;MRGRSSLTNLISFYDKVTRLVDEGKAVDVVHLDFSKAFDTVSRSILLEKVAAHGLDGNTLHWVKNWLEGGAQRVVVNGVKSSW
;
A
#
# COMPACT_ATOMS: atom_id res chain seq x y z
N MET A 1 8.61 -8.19 -2.96
CA MET A 1 9.24 -9.44 -2.44
C MET A 1 8.92 -10.56 -3.41
N ARG A 2 9.91 -11.31 -3.89
CA ARG A 2 9.65 -12.44 -4.81
C ARG A 2 9.01 -13.60 -4.05
N GLY A 3 8.15 -14.37 -4.72
CA GLY A 3 7.54 -15.58 -4.15
C GLY A 3 6.38 -15.35 -3.16
N ARG A 4 5.79 -14.14 -3.12
CA ARG A 4 4.59 -13.85 -2.31
C ARG A 4 3.39 -13.59 -3.21
N SER A 5 2.26 -14.19 -2.86
CA SER A 5 0.94 -14.02 -3.49
C SER A 5 -0.16 -13.91 -2.44
N SER A 6 -1.36 -13.44 -2.84
CA SER A 6 -2.53 -13.41 -1.97
C SER A 6 -2.88 -14.79 -1.40
N LEU A 7 -2.68 -15.84 -2.21
CA LEU A 7 -2.87 -17.22 -1.77
C LEU A 7 -1.86 -17.64 -0.70
N THR A 8 -0.57 -17.36 -0.90
CA THR A 8 0.46 -17.71 0.10
C THR A 8 0.25 -16.97 1.43
N ASN A 9 -0.26 -15.74 1.39
CA ASN A 9 -0.62 -14.99 2.60
C ASN A 9 -1.78 -15.66 3.35
N LEU A 10 -2.83 -16.08 2.62
CA LEU A 10 -3.98 -16.75 3.20
C LEU A 10 -3.59 -18.10 3.81
N ILE A 11 -2.81 -18.90 3.09
CA ILE A 11 -2.31 -20.20 3.57
C ILE A 11 -1.48 -20.01 4.84
N SER A 12 -0.55 -19.04 4.85
CA SER A 12 0.29 -18.78 6.02
C SER A 12 -0.52 -18.33 7.25
N PHE A 13 -1.61 -17.59 7.04
CA PHE A 13 -2.51 -17.21 8.12
C PHE A 13 -3.27 -18.41 8.66
N TYR A 14 -3.91 -19.21 7.80
CA TYR A 14 -4.67 -20.38 8.21
C TYR A 14 -3.80 -21.43 8.89
N ASP A 15 -2.60 -21.70 8.39
CA ASP A 15 -1.66 -22.64 9.04
C ASP A 15 -1.42 -22.27 10.51
N LYS A 16 -1.23 -20.98 10.79
CA LYS A 16 -1.07 -20.48 12.17
C LYS A 16 -2.35 -20.63 13.00
N VAL A 17 -3.51 -20.31 12.43
CA VAL A 17 -4.81 -20.41 13.12
C VAL A 17 -5.15 -21.87 13.42
N THR A 18 -5.09 -22.74 12.42
CA THR A 18 -5.39 -24.17 12.54
C THR A 18 -4.55 -24.82 13.61
N ARG A 19 -3.24 -24.56 13.66
CA ARG A 19 -2.38 -25.10 14.73
C ARG A 19 -2.81 -24.69 16.13
N LEU A 20 -3.20 -23.42 16.32
CA LEU A 20 -3.67 -22.95 17.64
C LEU A 20 -5.02 -23.60 18.02
N VAL A 21 -5.90 -23.78 17.03
CA VAL A 21 -7.18 -24.47 17.23
C VAL A 21 -6.97 -25.95 17.57
N ASP A 22 -6.05 -26.63 16.90
CA ASP A 22 -5.69 -28.03 17.18
C ASP A 22 -5.12 -28.20 18.61
N GLU A 23 -4.43 -27.18 19.12
CA GLU A 23 -3.96 -27.10 20.52
C GLU A 23 -5.08 -26.75 21.53
N GLY A 24 -6.32 -26.57 21.07
CA GLY A 24 -7.47 -26.20 21.90
C GLY A 24 -7.47 -24.75 22.37
N LYS A 25 -6.69 -23.86 21.72
CA LYS A 25 -6.61 -22.44 22.08
C LYS A 25 -7.70 -21.65 21.37
N ALA A 26 -8.31 -20.69 22.08
CA ALA A 26 -9.19 -19.71 21.48
C ALA A 26 -8.39 -18.75 20.57
N VAL A 27 -8.95 -18.45 19.40
CA VAL A 27 -8.34 -17.54 18.43
C VAL A 27 -9.38 -16.49 18.02
N ASP A 28 -9.08 -15.23 18.31
CA ASP A 28 -9.83 -14.08 17.83
C ASP A 28 -9.02 -13.35 16.75
N VAL A 29 -9.72 -12.82 15.74
CA VAL A 29 -9.09 -12.19 14.57
C VAL A 29 -9.69 -10.82 14.35
N VAL A 30 -8.84 -9.80 14.30
CA VAL A 30 -9.23 -8.43 13.94
C VAL A 30 -8.69 -8.10 12.56
N HIS A 31 -9.59 -7.81 11.61
CA HIS A 31 -9.23 -7.33 10.29
C HIS A 31 -9.33 -5.82 10.26
N LEU A 32 -8.20 -5.17 9.96
CA LEU A 32 -8.10 -3.71 9.85
C LEU A 32 -7.85 -3.34 8.40
N ASP A 33 -8.51 -2.28 7.95
CA ASP A 33 -8.31 -1.69 6.63
C ASP A 33 -8.28 -0.18 6.72
N PHE A 34 -7.56 0.46 5.79
CA PHE A 34 -7.45 1.91 5.72
C PHE A 34 -8.48 2.46 4.72
N SER A 35 -9.36 3.34 5.18
CA SER A 35 -10.21 4.09 4.26
C SER A 35 -9.35 5.01 3.39
N LYS A 36 -9.48 4.90 2.07
CA LYS A 36 -8.78 5.76 1.10
C LYS A 36 -7.28 5.90 1.41
N ALA A 37 -6.59 4.77 1.60
CA ALA A 37 -5.21 4.73 2.09
C ALA A 37 -4.24 5.67 1.33
N PHE A 38 -4.36 5.74 0.01
CA PHE A 38 -3.50 6.58 -0.84
C PHE A 38 -3.90 8.06 -0.84
N ASP A 39 -5.17 8.38 -0.60
CA ASP A 39 -5.63 9.78 -0.53
C ASP A 39 -5.34 10.39 0.85
N THR A 40 -5.31 9.56 1.90
CA THR A 40 -5.21 10.01 3.30
C THR A 40 -3.77 10.01 3.82
N VAL A 41 -2.83 9.35 3.14
CA VAL A 41 -1.44 9.32 3.59
C VAL A 41 -0.83 10.72 3.58
N SER A 42 -0.19 11.11 4.70
CA SER A 42 0.52 12.39 4.77
C SER A 42 1.71 12.38 3.82
N ARG A 43 1.77 13.39 2.94
CA ARG A 43 2.86 13.55 1.96
C ARG A 43 4.23 13.72 2.63
N SER A 44 4.32 14.44 3.75
CA SER A 44 5.59 14.61 4.48
C SER A 44 6.09 13.30 5.05
N ILE A 45 5.21 12.55 5.72
CA ILE A 45 5.54 11.24 6.31
C ILE A 45 5.94 10.25 5.22
N LEU A 46 5.23 10.25 4.08
CA LEU A 46 5.57 9.41 2.95
C LEU A 46 6.98 9.73 2.42
N LEU A 47 7.30 11.00 2.21
CA LEU A 47 8.62 11.43 1.73
C LEU A 47 9.74 11.08 2.72
N GLU A 48 9.53 11.30 4.01
CA GLU A 48 10.49 10.92 5.05
C GLU A 48 10.78 9.41 5.06
N LYS A 49 9.73 8.59 4.97
CA LYS A 49 9.90 7.13 4.88
C LYS A 49 10.62 6.70 3.61
N VAL A 50 10.28 7.30 2.47
CA VAL A 50 10.92 7.01 1.19
C VAL A 50 12.41 7.37 1.23
N ALA A 51 12.77 8.51 1.82
CA ALA A 51 14.16 8.91 2.05
C ALA A 51 14.89 7.91 2.96
N ALA A 52 14.26 7.48 4.05
CA ALA A 52 14.80 6.49 4.98
C ALA A 52 15.03 5.11 4.33
N HIS A 53 14.35 4.79 3.24
CA HIS A 53 14.56 3.58 2.44
C HIS A 53 15.65 3.72 1.37
N GLY A 54 16.41 4.81 1.38
CA GLY A 54 17.61 4.97 0.55
C GLY A 54 17.37 5.65 -0.79
N LEU A 55 16.21 6.29 -1.01
CA LEU A 55 16.03 7.17 -2.15
C LEU A 55 16.73 8.50 -1.90
N ASP A 56 17.53 8.93 -2.86
CA ASP A 56 18.43 10.08 -2.76
C ASP A 56 17.92 11.31 -3.53
N GLY A 57 18.64 12.42 -3.39
CA GLY A 57 18.21 13.79 -3.70
C GLY A 57 17.36 13.96 -4.96
N ASN A 58 17.86 13.57 -6.13
CA ASN A 58 17.13 13.79 -7.40
C ASN A 58 15.87 12.91 -7.51
N THR A 59 15.97 11.66 -7.07
CA THR A 59 14.85 10.71 -7.11
C THR A 59 13.77 11.13 -6.11
N LEU A 60 14.16 11.51 -4.90
CA LEU A 60 13.25 11.99 -3.87
C LEU A 60 12.59 13.31 -4.27
N HIS A 61 13.33 14.22 -4.91
CA HIS A 61 12.79 15.46 -5.45
C HIS A 61 11.75 15.20 -6.56
N TRP A 62 12.02 14.24 -7.44
CA TRP A 62 11.06 13.80 -8.44
C TRP A 62 9.77 13.23 -7.81
N VAL A 63 9.89 12.38 -6.80
CA VAL A 63 8.73 11.84 -6.04
C VAL A 63 7.94 12.96 -5.38
N LYS A 64 8.62 13.93 -4.76
CA LYS A 64 7.98 15.10 -4.14
C LYS A 64 7.16 15.88 -5.17
N ASN A 65 7.74 16.22 -6.31
CA ASN A 65 7.05 16.98 -7.35
C ASN A 65 5.83 16.21 -7.89
N TRP A 66 5.94 14.88 -8.02
CA TRP A 66 4.81 14.04 -8.43
C TRP A 66 3.66 14.06 -7.41
N LEU A 67 3.96 14.05 -6.11
CA LEU A 67 2.97 14.12 -5.03
C LEU A 67 2.32 15.51 -4.87
N GLU A 68 2.97 16.57 -5.36
CA GLU A 68 2.51 17.96 -5.23
C GLU A 68 1.74 18.46 -6.46
N GLY A 69 2.08 17.98 -7.67
CA GLY A 69 1.64 18.58 -8.94
C GLY A 69 0.78 17.69 -9.85
N GLY A 70 0.26 16.57 -9.36
CA GLY A 70 -0.50 15.64 -10.18
C GLY A 70 -1.90 16.13 -10.55
N ALA A 71 -2.05 16.74 -11.74
CA ALA A 71 -3.35 16.86 -12.40
C ALA A 71 -3.63 15.60 -13.23
N GLN A 72 -4.82 15.02 -13.08
CA GLN A 72 -5.25 13.89 -13.88
C GLN A 72 -6.40 14.32 -14.78
N ARG A 73 -6.37 13.88 -16.04
CA ARG A 73 -7.50 14.02 -16.97
C ARG A 73 -7.83 12.69 -17.60
N VAL A 74 -9.09 12.51 -17.94
CA VAL A 74 -9.61 11.27 -18.53
C VAL A 74 -9.73 11.46 -20.05
N VAL A 75 -9.41 10.40 -20.80
CA VAL A 75 -9.60 10.36 -22.26
C VAL A 75 -10.48 9.17 -22.62
N VAL A 76 -11.62 9.43 -23.25
CA VAL A 76 -12.56 8.39 -23.73
C VAL A 76 -12.85 8.65 -25.19
N ASN A 77 -12.64 7.63 -26.05
CA ASN A 77 -12.86 7.74 -27.49
C ASN A 77 -12.19 8.97 -28.14
N GLY A 78 -10.99 9.33 -27.67
CA GLY A 78 -10.23 10.48 -28.15
C GLY A 78 -10.65 11.84 -27.56
N VAL A 79 -11.76 11.92 -26.82
CA VAL A 79 -12.22 13.13 -26.15
C VAL A 79 -11.58 13.24 -24.77
N LYS A 80 -11.05 14.42 -24.43
CA LYS A 80 -10.31 14.68 -23.19
C LYS A 80 -11.13 15.54 -22.23
N SER A 81 -11.12 15.22 -20.94
CA SER A 81 -11.65 16.11 -19.90
C SER A 81 -10.76 17.36 -19.75
N SER A 82 -11.25 18.34 -18.99
CA SER A 82 -10.39 19.42 -18.49
C SER A 82 -9.19 18.86 -17.72
N TRP A 83 -8.16 19.69 -17.59
CA TRP A 83 -7.07 19.46 -16.66
C TRP A 83 -7.51 19.64 -15.21
#